data_AF-A0A3S0FL11-F1
#
_entry.id   AF-A0A3S0FL11-F1
#
_cell.length_a   1.000
_cell.length_b   1.000
_cell.length_c   1.000
_cell.angle_alpha   90.00
_cell.angle_beta   90.00
_cell.angle_gamma   90.00
#
_symmetry.space_group_name_H-M   'P 1'
#
loop_
_entity.id
_entity.type
_entity.pdbx_description
1 polymer ?
#
loop_
_entity_poly.entity_id
_entity_poly.type
_entity_poly.pdbx_seq_one_letter_code
_entity_poly.pdbx_strand_id
1 'polypeptide(L)' 'MHANGNPVPLNTWMVVEPGAYGAMKILSTHATQTEAEAERDKRNRGISPKRYSAVMALQPVAERMAPLRN' A
#
# COMPACT_ATOMS: atom_id res chain seq x y z
N MET A 1 -22.04 -5.70 7.82
CA MET A 1 -20.93 -4.76 8.04
C MET A 1 -20.28 -4.51 6.69
N HIS A 2 -20.59 -3.40 6.03
CA HIS A 2 -20.05 -3.09 4.71
C HIS A 2 -18.63 -2.58 4.88
N ALA A 3 -17.63 -3.39 4.51
CA ALA A 3 -16.30 -2.88 4.27
C ALA A 3 -16.39 -1.98 3.03
N ASN A 4 -16.50 -0.66 3.22
CA ASN A 4 -16.28 0.33 2.17
C ASN A 4 -14.76 0.36 1.87
N GLY A 5 -14.24 -0.76 1.38
CA GLY A 5 -12.89 -0.86 0.87
C GLY A 5 -12.91 -0.29 -0.54
N ASN A 6 -12.38 0.91 -0.71
CA ASN A 6 -12.03 1.39 -2.04
C ASN A 6 -11.08 0.33 -2.63
N PRO A 7 -11.44 -0.40 -3.69
CA PRO A 7 -10.63 -1.52 -4.15
C PRO A 7 -9.29 -0.96 -4.63
N VAL A 8 -8.25 -1.17 -3.82
CA VAL A 8 -6.91 -0.79 -4.20
C VAL A 8 -6.53 -1.66 -5.39
N PRO A 9 -6.14 -1.07 -6.53
CA PRO A 9 -5.73 -1.85 -7.68
C PRO A 9 -4.56 -2.75 -7.29
N LEU A 10 -4.73 -4.05 -7.51
CA LEU A 10 -3.71 -5.05 -7.20
C LEU A 10 -2.52 -4.88 -8.15
N ASN A 11 -1.33 -5.31 -7.70
CA ASN A 11 -0.08 -5.15 -8.47
C ASN A 11 0.25 -3.69 -8.79
N THR A 12 -0.26 -2.74 -8.01
CA THR A 12 0.01 -1.31 -8.15
C THR A 12 0.88 -0.84 -7.00
N TRP A 13 1.87 -0.01 -7.33
CA TRP A 13 2.71 0.66 -6.36
C TRP A 13 2.01 1.91 -5.83
N MET A 14 2.17 2.20 -4.54
CA MET A 14 1.50 3.32 -3.89
C MET A 14 2.45 4.06 -2.98
N VAL A 15 2.27 5.37 -2.89
CA VAL A 15 2.83 6.14 -1.79
C VAL A 15 1.76 6.31 -0.72
N VAL A 16 2.06 5.88 0.50
CA VAL A 16 1.15 5.91 1.64
C VAL A 16 1.67 6.83 2.74
N GLU A 17 0.72 7.41 3.46
CA GLU A 17 0.94 8.05 4.75
C GLU A 17 0.29 7.18 5.85
N PRO A 18 1.06 6.75 6.87
CA PRO A 18 0.50 6.06 8.02
C PRO A 18 -0.33 7.04 8.85
N GLY A 19 -1.59 6.68 9.09
CA GLY A 19 -2.51 7.33 9.99
C GLY A 19 -2.59 6.60 11.34
N ALA A 20 -3.45 7.10 12.22
CA ALA A 20 -3.70 6.48 13.51
C ALA A 20 -4.32 5.08 13.36
N TYR A 21 -4.06 4.20 14.33
CA TYR A 21 -4.68 2.86 14.42
C TYR A 21 -4.49 1.98 13.19
N GLY A 22 -3.32 2.07 12.54
CA GLY A 22 -2.99 1.26 11.36
C GLY A 22 -3.72 1.68 10.08
N ALA A 23 -4.43 2.81 10.10
CA ALA A 23 -4.97 3.40 8.87
C ALA A 23 -3.81 3.75 7.93
N MET A 24 -3.98 3.49 6.63
CA MET A 24 -3.06 3.94 5.59
C MET A 24 -3.83 4.80 4.61
N LYS A 25 -3.35 6.03 4.43
CA LYS A 25 -3.88 6.94 3.42
C LYS A 25 -3.04 6.81 2.15
N ILE A 26 -3.66 6.37 1.07
CA ILE A 26 -3.03 6.34 -0.26
C ILE A 26 -2.96 7.77 -0.79
N LEU A 27 -1.77 8.22 -1.14
CA LEU A 27 -1.52 9.57 -1.68
C LEU A 27 -1.39 9.56 -3.20
N SER A 28 -0.85 8.48 -3.76
CA SER A 28 -0.68 8.28 -5.20
C SER A 28 -0.48 6.80 -5.54
N THR A 29 -0.71 6.46 -6.81
CA THR A 29 -0.54 5.13 -7.41
C THR A 29 0.40 5.21 -8.60
N HIS A 30 1.25 4.21 -8.78
CA HIS A 30 2.31 4.15 -9.80
C HIS A 30 2.34 2.78 -10.47
N ALA A 31 2.78 2.76 -11.73
CA ALA A 31 2.95 1.53 -12.49
C ALA A 31 4.22 0.78 -12.04
N THR A 32 5.25 1.51 -11.60
CA THR A 32 6.54 0.93 -11.24
C THR A 32 7.00 1.28 -9.83
N GLN A 33 7.87 0.45 -9.27
CA GLN A 33 8.52 0.68 -7.98
C GLN A 33 9.29 1.99 -7.96
N THR A 34 10.09 2.22 -9.00
CA THR A 34 10.99 3.36 -9.12
C THR A 34 10.22 4.68 -9.07
N GLU A 35 9.06 4.76 -9.72
CA GLU A 35 8.21 5.97 -9.69
C GLU A 35 7.66 6.24 -8.28
N ALA A 36 7.18 5.20 -7.60
CA ALA A 36 6.68 5.32 -6.23
C ALA A 36 7.78 5.69 -5.23
N GLU A 37 8.98 5.13 -5.37
CA GLU A 37 10.13 5.45 -4.53
C GLU A 37 10.64 6.86 -4.77
N ALA A 38 10.70 7.31 -6.03
CA ALA A 38 11.07 8.68 -6.36
C ALA A 38 10.08 9.69 -5.74
N GLU A 39 8.78 9.40 -5.77
CA GLU A 39 7.79 10.25 -5.12
C GLU A 39 7.90 10.19 -3.58
N ARG A 40 8.05 8.99 -2.99
CA ARG A 40 8.30 8.82 -1.56
C ARG A 40 9.49 9.68 -1.12
N ASP A 41 10.59 9.64 -1.86
CA ASP A 41 11.82 10.37 -1.53
C ASP A 41 11.65 11.88 -1.68
N LYS A 42 10.95 12.32 -2.73
CA LYS A 42 10.56 13.72 -2.92
C LYS A 42 9.74 14.22 -1.73
N ARG A 43 8.75 13.44 -1.26
CA ARG A 43 7.88 13.82 -0.13
C ARG A 43 8.60 13.78 1.22
N ASN A 44 9.55 12.86 1.38
CA ASN A 44 10.34 12.73 2.60
C ASN A 44 11.57 13.67 2.65
N ARG A 45 11.82 14.46 1.61
CA ARG A 45 12.97 15.36 1.54
C ARG A 45 12.86 16.43 2.63
N GLY A 46 13.87 16.50 3.50
CA GLY A 46 13.90 17.47 4.61
C GLY A 46 13.03 17.12 5.82
N ILE A 47 12.37 15.94 5.82
CA ILE A 47 11.54 15.49 6.94
C ILE A 47 12.26 14.39 7.73
N SER A 48 12.29 14.54 9.05
CA SER A 48 12.76 13.55 10.03
C SER A 48 11.84 13.58 11.27
N PRO A 49 11.22 12.45 11.66
CA PRO A 49 11.34 11.12 11.05
C PRO A 49 10.65 11.03 9.69
N LYS A 50 11.03 10.04 8.88
CA LYS A 50 10.39 9.77 7.58
C LYS A 50 8.91 9.44 7.79
N ARG A 51 8.05 10.03 6.98
CA ARG A 51 6.58 9.94 7.14
C ARG A 51 5.90 9.15 6.03
N TYR A 52 6.48 9.13 4.83
CA TYR A 52 5.86 8.50 3.66
C TYR A 52 6.57 7.19 3.29
N SER A 53 5.81 6.21 2.81
CA SER A 53 6.33 4.90 2.39
C SER A 53 5.84 4.53 1.01
N ALA A 54 6.66 3.83 0.23
CA ALA A 54 6.27 3.21 -1.04
C ALA A 54 5.94 1.74 -0.77
N VAL A 55 4.74 1.27 -1.15
CA VAL A 55 4.27 -0.10 -0.91
C VAL A 55 3.54 -0.65 -2.13
N MET A 56 3.52 -1.97 -2.32
CA MET A 56 2.71 -2.64 -3.35
C MET A 56 1.49 -3.30 -2.71
N ALA A 57 0.31 -3.12 -3.33
CA ALA A 57 -0.88 -3.89 -2.97
C ALA A 57 -0.74 -5.34 -3.48
N LEU A 58 -0.58 -6.28 -2.56
CA LEU A 58 -0.59 -7.72 -2.86
C LEU A 58 -2.00 -8.28 -2.71
N GLN A 59 -2.35 -9.26 -3.55
CA GLN A 59 -3.55 -10.06 -3.35
C GLN A 59 -3.42 -10.84 -2.03
N PRO A 60 -4.45 -10.86 -1.16
CA PRO A 60 -4.45 -11.75 -0.02
C PRO A 60 -4.42 -13.20 -0.51
N VAL A 61 -3.34 -13.92 -0.21
CA VAL A 61 -3.12 -15.33 -0.63
C VAL A 61 -3.98 -16.32 0.19
N ALA A 62 -4.75 -15.83 1.17
CA ALA A 62 -5.46 -16.64 2.16
C ALA A 62 -6.52 -17.60 1.59
N GLU A 63 -7.01 -17.39 0.37
CA GLU A 63 -8.00 -18.31 -0.25
C GLU A 63 -7.39 -19.60 -0.82
N ARG A 64 -6.06 -19.73 -0.90
CA ARG A 64 -5.40 -20.89 -1.54
C ARG A 64 -4.89 -21.97 -0.57
N MET A 65 -5.03 -21.75 0.74
CA MET A 65 -4.50 -22.65 1.79
C MET A 65 -5.61 -23.32 2.60
N ALA A 66 -6.79 -23.56 2.03
CA ALA A 66 -7.70 -24.54 2.58
C ALA A 66 -7.26 -25.94 2.08
N PRO A 67 -6.83 -26.87 2.96
CA PRO A 67 -6.62 -28.24 2.52
C PRO A 67 -7.96 -28.83 2.08
N LEU A 68 -7.98 -29.49 0.91
CA LEU A 68 -9.06 -30.40 0.53
C LEU A 68 -9.23 -31.42 1.68
N ARG A 69 -10.30 -31.26 2.45
CA ARG A 69 -10.78 -32.30 3.35
C ARG A 69 -11.49 -33.34 2.49
N ASN A 70 -10.81 -34.47 2.26
CA ASN A 70 -11.46 -35.75 1.95
C ASN A 70 -11.70 -36.51 3.26
#